data_AF-A0A5P1FJ83-F1
#
_entry.id   AF-A0A5P1FJ83-F1
#
_cell.length_a   1.000
_cell.length_b   1.000
_cell.length_c   1.000
_cell.angle_alpha   90.00
_cell.angle_beta   90.00
_cell.angle_gamma   90.00
#
_symmetry.space_group_name_H-M   'P 1'
#
loop_
_entity.id
_entity.type
_entity.pdbx_description
1 polymer ?
#
loop_
_entity_poly.entity_id
_entity_poly.type
_entity_poly.pdbx_seq_one_letter_code
_entity_poly.pdbx_strand_id
1 'polypeptide(L)'
;MNELNDKLRDNEKVCSVCKKAVRELISRLKQPKMRSKIVEALLDYCEEADEDEDECKRMIYRYGPVILHKLEKFKASEMCSMIGMCEEEIAMKI
;
A
#
# COMPACT_ATOMS: atom_id res chain seq x y z
N MET A 1 36.36 1.08 -0.92
CA MET A 1 34.92 1.22 -1.20
C MET A 1 34.45 2.55 -0.64
N ASN A 2 33.59 3.27 -1.35
CA ASN A 2 33.11 4.62 -0.97
C ASN A 2 31.75 4.50 -0.26
N GLU A 3 31.58 5.17 0.87
CA GLU A 3 30.35 5.23 1.66
C GLU A 3 29.12 5.66 0.85
N LEU A 4 29.29 6.53 -0.16
CA LEU A 4 28.21 6.93 -1.07
C LEU A 4 27.69 5.75 -1.91
N ASN A 5 28.59 4.90 -2.40
CA ASN A 5 28.22 3.74 -3.21
C ASN A 5 27.52 2.66 -2.37
N ASP A 6 27.85 2.56 -1.09
CA ASP A 6 27.16 1.65 -0.17
C ASP A 6 25.73 2.13 0.11
N LYS A 7 25.52 3.43 0.36
CA LYS A 7 24.17 4.01 0.50
C LYS A 7 23.30 3.84 -0.73
N LEU A 8 23.85 4.10 -1.92
CA LEU A 8 23.12 3.93 -3.18
C LEU A 8 22.65 2.47 -3.38
N ARG A 9 23.54 1.50 -3.13
CA ARG A 9 23.20 0.07 -3.19
C ARG A 9 22.14 -0.33 -2.18
N ASP A 10 22.16 0.26 -0.99
CA ASP A 10 21.16 -0.05 0.03
C ASP A 10 19.80 0.58 -0.32
N ASN A 11 19.77 1.78 -0.89
CA ASN A 11 18.55 2.39 -1.45
C ASN A 11 17.96 1.53 -2.58
N GLU A 12 18.79 1.04 -3.50
CA GLU A 12 18.34 0.13 -4.58
C GLU A 12 17.74 -1.17 -4.02
N LYS A 13 18.34 -1.75 -2.98
CA LYS A 13 17.80 -2.94 -2.32
C LYS A 13 16.44 -2.65 -1.66
N VAL A 14 16.32 -1.56 -0.91
CA VAL A 14 15.06 -1.15 -0.26
C VAL A 14 13.97 -0.96 -1.31
N CYS A 15 14.27 -0.26 -2.39
CA CYS A 15 13.35 -0.04 -3.49
C CYS A 15 12.93 -1.36 -4.16
N SER A 16 13.87 -2.28 -4.38
CA SER A 16 13.59 -3.60 -4.96
C SER A 16 12.68 -4.45 -4.06
N VAL A 17 12.95 -4.46 -2.76
CA VAL A 17 12.13 -5.17 -1.76
C VAL A 17 10.73 -4.57 -1.72
N CYS A 18 10.60 -3.24 -1.65
CA CYS A 18 9.30 -2.58 -1.70
C CYS A 18 8.53 -2.97 -2.95
N LYS A 19 9.14 -2.85 -4.14
CA LYS A 19 8.49 -3.17 -5.41
C LYS A 19 8.02 -4.63 -5.45
N LYS A 20 8.76 -5.58 -4.88
CA LYS A 20 8.34 -6.98 -4.79
C LYS A 20 7.17 -7.16 -3.83
N ALA A 21 7.26 -6.60 -2.63
CA ALA A 21 6.19 -6.67 -1.63
C ALA A 21 4.88 -6.06 -2.14
N VAL A 22 4.95 -4.89 -2.76
CA VAL A 22 3.78 -4.21 -3.33
C VAL A 22 3.16 -5.00 -4.48
N ARG A 23 3.96 -5.60 -5.37
CA ARG A 23 3.42 -6.47 -6.44
C ARG A 23 2.66 -7.65 -5.86
N GLU A 24 3.22 -8.28 -4.83
CA GLU A 24 2.58 -9.41 -4.16
C GLU A 24 1.29 -8.98 -3.46
N LEU A 25 1.30 -7.84 -2.77
CA LEU A 25 0.11 -7.24 -2.17
C LEU A 25 -0.99 -7.03 -3.23
N ILE A 26 -0.68 -6.35 -4.34
CA ILE A 26 -1.62 -6.10 -5.43
C ILE A 26 -2.15 -7.41 -6.03
N SER A 27 -1.28 -8.40 -6.21
CA SER A 27 -1.67 -9.73 -6.71
C SER A 27 -2.70 -10.40 -5.79
N ARG A 28 -2.51 -10.29 -4.47
CA ARG A 28 -3.44 -10.84 -3.48
C ARG A 28 -4.74 -10.06 -3.43
N LEU A 29 -4.70 -8.73 -3.54
CA LEU A 29 -5.90 -7.88 -3.55
C LEU A 29 -6.86 -8.23 -4.69
N LYS A 30 -6.35 -8.68 -5.84
CA LYS A 30 -7.20 -9.16 -6.96
C LYS A 30 -8.05 -10.39 -6.61
N GLN A 31 -7.71 -11.12 -5.55
CA GLN A 31 -8.49 -12.27 -5.09
C GLN A 31 -9.68 -11.79 -4.25
N PRO A 32 -10.94 -12.09 -4.64
CA PRO A 32 -12.12 -11.66 -3.88
C PRO A 32 -12.06 -12.05 -2.40
N LYS A 33 -11.54 -13.25 -2.10
CA LYS A 33 -11.36 -13.74 -0.73
C LYS A 33 -10.44 -12.85 0.12
N MET A 34 -9.38 -12.29 -0.48
CA MET A 34 -8.47 -11.41 0.25
C MET A 34 -9.15 -10.07 0.56
N ARG A 35 -9.91 -9.53 -0.40
CA ARG A 35 -10.66 -8.29 -0.20
C ARG A 35 -11.68 -8.45 0.92
N SER A 36 -12.44 -9.54 0.94
CA SER A 36 -13.38 -9.84 2.02
C SER A 36 -12.68 -9.90 3.38
N LYS A 37 -11.56 -10.62 3.48
CA LYS A 37 -10.78 -10.69 4.73
C LYS A 37 -10.29 -9.34 5.23
N ILE A 38 -9.89 -8.44 4.33
CA ILE A 38 -9.46 -7.09 4.72
C ILE A 38 -10.66 -6.28 5.23
N VAL A 39 -11.81 -6.37 4.55
CA VAL A 39 -13.03 -5.68 5.00
C VAL A 39 -13.50 -6.23 6.34
N GLU A 40 -13.51 -7.56 6.53
CA GLU A 40 -13.84 -8.22 7.79
C GLU A 40 -12.93 -7.73 8.92
N ALA A 41 -11.61 -7.76 8.74
CA ALA A 41 -10.67 -7.28 9.75
C ALA A 41 -10.87 -5.80 10.12
N LEU A 42 -11.25 -4.95 9.15
CA LEU A 42 -11.55 -3.54 9.40
C LEU A 42 -12.90 -3.35 10.11
N LEU A 43 -13.87 -4.23 9.88
CA LEU A 43 -15.15 -4.22 10.59
C LEU A 43 -14.98 -4.72 12.03
N ASP A 44 -14.14 -5.74 12.26
CA ASP A 44 -13.78 -6.22 13.60
C ASP A 44 -13.14 -5.09 14.41
N TYR A 45 -12.24 -4.31 13.80
CA TYR A 45 -11.69 -3.11 14.43
C TYR A 45 -12.76 -2.06 14.78
N CYS A 46 -13.78 -1.89 13.93
CA CYS A 46 -14.86 -0.95 14.22
C CYS A 46 -15.69 -1.38 15.44
N GLU A 47 -15.81 -2.68 15.71
CA GLU A 47 -16.53 -3.20 16.90
C GLU A 47 -15.80 -2.86 18.21
N GLU A 48 -14.49 -2.57 18.14
CA GLU A 48 -13.70 -2.10 19.28
C GLU A 48 -13.77 -0.56 19.48
N ALA A 49 -14.43 0.17 18.56
CA ALA A 49 -14.44 1.65 18.56
C ALA A 49 -15.51 2.28 19.47
N ASP A 50 -16.20 1.50 20.31
CA ASP A 50 -17.26 1.89 21.25
C ASP A 50 -18.28 2.91 20.69
N GLU A 51 -18.05 4.21 20.86
CA GLU A 51 -18.99 5.28 20.48
C GLU A 51 -19.06 5.54 18.96
N ASP A 52 -18.02 5.16 18.21
CA ASP A 52 -17.88 5.45 16.77
C ASP A 52 -18.11 4.23 15.86
N GLU A 53 -18.50 3.07 16.41
CA GLU A 53 -18.63 1.80 15.68
C GLU A 53 -19.45 1.97 14.39
N ASP A 54 -20.62 2.58 14.51
CA ASP A 54 -21.58 2.77 13.44
C ASP A 54 -21.02 3.66 12.31
N GLU A 55 -20.30 4.73 12.66
CA GLU A 55 -19.66 5.61 11.70
C GLU A 55 -18.47 4.92 11.03
N CYS A 56 -17.66 4.21 11.81
CA CYS A 56 -16.56 3.39 11.31
C CYS A 56 -17.05 2.36 10.29
N LYS A 57 -18.07 1.55 10.63
CA LYS A 57 -18.66 0.55 9.72
C LYS A 57 -19.19 1.21 8.44
N ARG A 58 -19.89 2.35 8.55
CA ARG A 58 -20.34 3.13 7.38
C ARG A 58 -19.17 3.56 6.48
N MET A 59 -18.07 4.03 7.05
CA MET A 59 -16.88 4.40 6.28
C MET A 59 -16.26 3.19 5.58
N ILE A 60 -16.12 2.05 6.27
CA ILE A 60 -15.56 0.84 5.67
C ILE A 60 -16.41 0.34 4.50
N TYR A 61 -17.73 0.28 4.65
CA TYR A 61 -18.62 -0.13 3.54
C TYR A 61 -18.59 0.86 2.37
N ARG A 62 -18.51 2.17 2.64
CA ARG A 62 -18.54 3.21 1.61
C ARG A 62 -17.22 3.32 0.86
N TYR A 63 -16.10 3.32 1.57
CA TYR A 63 -14.78 3.65 1.02
C TYR A 63 -13.90 2.42 0.81
N GLY A 64 -14.09 1.34 1.57
CA GLY A 64 -13.31 0.11 1.46
C GLY A 64 -13.24 -0.44 0.03
N PRO A 65 -14.37 -0.70 -0.65
CA PRO A 65 -14.36 -1.17 -2.04
C PRO A 65 -13.64 -0.22 -3.01
N VAL A 66 -13.80 1.08 -2.82
CA VAL A 66 -13.17 2.11 -3.67
C VAL A 66 -11.66 2.13 -3.47
N ILE A 67 -11.19 2.05 -2.22
CA ILE A 67 -9.77 2.00 -1.87
C ILE A 67 -9.13 0.75 -2.46
N LEU A 68 -9.73 -0.43 -2.23
CA LEU A 68 -9.22 -1.70 -2.73
C LEU A 68 -9.13 -1.72 -4.26
N HIS A 69 -10.16 -1.22 -4.95
CA HIS A 69 -10.14 -1.11 -6.41
C HIS A 69 -9.08 -0.13 -6.93
N LYS A 70 -8.84 0.97 -6.22
CA LYS A 70 -7.77 1.90 -6.57
C LYS A 70 -6.39 1.27 -6.38
N LEU A 71 -6.16 0.60 -5.25
CA LEU A 71 -4.89 -0.06 -4.92
C LEU A 71 -4.44 -1.05 -6.01
N GLU A 72 -5.37 -1.76 -6.64
CA GLU A 72 -5.07 -2.70 -7.72
C GLU A 72 -4.56 -2.08 -9.01
N LYS A 73 -4.83 -0.79 -9.21
CA LYS A 73 -4.43 -0.04 -10.41
C LYS A 73 -3.07 0.63 -10.24
N PHE A 74 -2.54 0.72 -9.02
CA PHE A 74 -1.22 1.30 -8.78
C PHE A 74 -0.12 0.45 -9.39
N LYS A 75 0.90 1.08 -9.94
CA LYS A 75 2.15 0.39 -10.21
C LYS A 75 2.96 0.32 -8.92
N ALA A 76 3.66 -0.78 -8.73
CA ALA A 76 4.53 -0.95 -7.57
C ALA A 76 5.63 0.11 -7.48
N SER A 77 6.13 0.62 -8.62
CA SER A 77 7.07 1.74 -8.64
C SER A 77 6.45 3.02 -8.08
N GLU A 78 5.26 3.39 -8.56
CA GLU A 78 4.55 4.61 -8.13
C GLU A 78 4.26 4.57 -6.62
N MET A 79 3.77 3.44 -6.11
CA MET A 79 3.49 3.31 -4.68
C MET A 79 4.76 3.34 -3.83
N CYS A 80 5.83 2.67 -4.27
CA CYS A 80 7.10 2.68 -3.54
C CYS A 80 7.80 4.04 -3.53
N SER A 81 7.65 4.83 -4.60
CA SER A 81 8.12 6.22 -4.63
C SER A 81 7.27 7.11 -3.72
N MET A 82 5.94 6.96 -3.75
CA MET A 82 5.02 7.73 -2.89
C MET A 82 5.31 7.56 -1.39
N ILE A 83 5.72 6.37 -0.96
CA ILE A 83 6.09 6.09 0.44
C ILE A 83 7.60 6.29 0.73
N GLY A 84 8.36 6.84 -0.22
CA GLY A 84 9.78 7.19 -0.05
C GLY A 84 10.76 6.01 -0.01
N MET A 85 10.33 4.81 -0.41
CA MET A 85 11.18 3.60 -0.44
C MET A 85 11.92 3.42 -1.77
N CYS A 86 11.48 4.13 -2.81
CA CYS A 86 12.23 4.34 -4.03
C CYS A 86 12.43 5.84 -4.17
N GLU A 87 13.58 6.26 -4.69
CA GLU A 87 13.68 7.60 -5.25
C GLU A 87 12.55 7.76 -6.28
N GLU A 88 11.90 8.93 -6.27
CA GLU A 88 11.03 9.28 -7.39
C GLU A 88 11.87 9.10 -8.65
N GLU A 89 11.31 8.47 -9.69
CA GLU A 89 11.95 8.59 -11.01
C GLU A 89 12.14 10.09 -11.20
N ILE A 90 13.39 10.55 -11.19
CA ILE A 90 13.77 11.94 -11.38
C ILE A 90 13.33 12.29 -12.81
N ALA A 91 12.05 12.50 -13.00
CA ALA A 91 11.46 13.23 -14.07
C ALA A 91 11.41 14.66 -13.54
N MET A 92 12.55 15.34 -13.63
CA MET A 92 12.59 16.79 -13.75
C MET A 92 11.55 17.17 -14.82
N LYS A 93 10.38 17.64 -14.38
CA LYS A 93 9.58 18.55 -15.19
C LYS A 93 9.96 19.96 -14.75
N ILE A 94 10.98 20.48 -15.42
CA ILE A 94 11.07 21.91 -15.72
C ILE A 94 10.06 22.18 -16.84
#